data_AF-A0A2R7P8U3-F1
#
_entry.id   AF-A0A2R7P8U3-F1
#
_cell.length_a   1.000
_cell.length_b   1.000
_cell.length_c   1.000
_cell.angle_alpha   90.00
_cell.angle_beta   90.00
_cell.angle_gamma   90.00
#
_symmetry.space_group_name_H-M   'P 1'
#
loop_
_entity.id
_entity.type
_entity.pdbx_description
1 polymer ?
#
loop_
_entity_poly.entity_id
_entity_poly.type
_entity_poly.pdbx_seq_one_letter_code
_entity_poly.pdbx_strand_id
1 'polypeptide(L)'
;MPKTPAPKAKPPKAAHPRAKSDVGKRAAAVRTATNTSTMAAAALVPVDKPLTTQQRAFVKFWAEGDTIPNAMARAGYNDQPSYGYRMAKMPNILALYHEEKRLYEEASQMTRKKVMDMLLESYDMAKLMSEPATMVSAAREVGKMCGYYEPTKTQVNVTLNGQVNVAQLGRLSDEELLKIIEQGAMNDPQSALGHTPQLEE
;
A
#
# COMPACT_ATOMS: atom_id res chain seq x y z
N MET A 1 12.06 -61.32 28.21
CA MET A 1 11.50 -59.96 28.11
C MET A 1 12.63 -58.96 28.34
N PRO A 2 13.03 -58.16 27.33
CA PRO A 2 14.10 -57.18 27.50
C PRO A 2 13.58 -55.95 28.27
N LYS A 3 14.36 -55.46 29.23
CA LYS A 3 14.04 -54.28 30.04
C LYS A 3 14.32 -53.00 29.24
N THR A 4 13.31 -52.16 29.06
CA THR A 4 13.41 -50.82 28.44
C THR A 4 14.23 -49.88 29.34
N PRO A 5 15.20 -49.11 28.83
CA PRO A 5 15.89 -48.10 29.61
C PRO A 5 15.05 -46.81 29.73
N ALA A 6 15.05 -46.23 30.93
CA ALA A 6 14.30 -45.01 31.28
C ALA A 6 14.80 -43.75 30.53
N PRO A 7 13.93 -42.74 30.31
CA PRO A 7 14.28 -41.53 29.56
C PRO A 7 15.21 -40.62 30.38
N LYS A 8 16.34 -40.23 29.80
CA LYS A 8 17.32 -39.31 30.40
C LYS A 8 16.74 -37.89 30.49
N ALA A 9 16.75 -37.31 31.69
CA ALA A 9 16.32 -35.93 31.95
C ALA A 9 17.25 -34.92 31.24
N LYS A 10 16.64 -33.90 30.60
CA LYS A 10 17.33 -32.82 29.88
C LYS A 10 18.00 -31.87 30.90
N PRO A 11 19.27 -31.48 30.72
CA PRO A 11 19.96 -30.63 31.69
C PRO A 11 19.34 -29.21 31.71
N PRO A 12 19.31 -28.54 32.87
CA PRO A 12 18.79 -27.18 32.98
C PRO A 12 19.64 -26.22 32.14
N LYS A 13 18.99 -25.40 31.32
CA LYS A 13 19.66 -24.36 30.51
C LYS A 13 20.41 -23.39 31.42
N ALA A 14 21.71 -23.24 31.20
CA ALA A 14 22.54 -22.28 31.91
C ALA A 14 22.02 -20.84 31.72
N ALA A 15 21.75 -20.15 32.82
CA ALA A 15 21.36 -18.75 32.83
C ALA A 15 22.54 -17.91 32.33
N HIS A 16 22.39 -17.29 31.16
CA HIS A 16 23.40 -16.36 30.65
C HIS A 16 23.35 -15.08 31.51
N PRO A 17 24.48 -14.63 32.08
CA PRO A 17 24.50 -13.43 32.90
C PRO A 17 24.19 -12.21 32.04
N ARG A 18 23.07 -11.55 32.33
CA ARG A 18 22.67 -10.29 31.68
C ARG A 18 23.61 -9.20 32.18
N ALA A 19 24.56 -8.77 31.34
CA ALA A 19 25.48 -7.68 31.67
C ALA A 19 24.70 -6.44 32.11
N LYS A 20 24.94 -5.98 33.35
CA LYS A 20 24.38 -4.74 33.89
C LYS A 20 25.17 -3.55 33.34
N SER A 21 24.90 -3.17 32.09
CA SER A 21 25.35 -1.88 31.55
C SER A 21 24.30 -1.37 30.55
N ASP A 22 23.97 -0.08 30.64
CA ASP A 22 23.01 0.69 29.82
C ASP A 22 21.49 0.59 30.06
N VAL A 23 21.02 -0.10 31.10
CA VAL A 23 19.56 -0.19 31.36
C VAL A 23 18.92 1.20 31.56
N GLY A 24 19.58 2.12 32.26
CA GLY A 24 19.07 3.48 32.51
C GLY A 24 19.02 4.37 31.25
N LYS A 25 20.06 4.31 30.40
CA LYS A 25 20.11 5.07 29.14
C LYS A 25 19.11 4.53 28.11
N ARG A 26 18.96 3.20 28.03
CA ARG A 26 17.95 2.54 27.19
C ARG A 26 16.54 2.88 27.64
N ALA A 27 16.26 2.90 28.95
CA ALA A 27 14.95 3.27 29.46
C ALA A 27 14.57 4.73 29.15
N ALA A 28 15.53 5.67 29.24
CA ALA A 28 15.31 7.07 28.86
C ALA A 28 15.05 7.23 27.35
N ALA A 29 15.83 6.56 26.50
CA ALA A 29 15.66 6.61 25.04
C ALA A 29 14.33 5.99 24.56
N VAL A 30 13.81 4.98 25.26
CA VAL A 30 12.52 4.37 24.93
C VAL A 30 11.35 5.29 25.26
N ARG A 31 11.46 6.15 26.29
CA ARG A 31 10.40 7.09 26.67
C ARG A 31 10.24 8.25 25.69
N THR A 32 11.32 8.65 25.02
CA THR A 32 11.32 9.69 23.98
C THR A 32 11.13 9.15 22.57
N ALA A 33 11.11 7.83 22.39
CA ALA A 33 10.92 7.22 21.08
C ALA A 33 9.46 7.38 20.62
N THR A 34 9.29 7.86 19.38
CA THR A 34 7.99 7.88 18.69
C THR A 34 7.37 6.48 18.73
N ASN A 35 6.15 6.38 19.22
CA ASN A 35 5.42 5.12 19.23
C ASN A 35 5.11 4.71 17.78
N THR A 36 5.54 3.52 17.36
CA THR A 36 5.31 2.99 15.99
C THR A 36 4.41 1.76 16.00
N SER A 37 3.58 1.60 17.05
CA SER A 37 2.72 0.43 17.22
C SER A 37 1.56 0.36 16.21
N THR A 38 1.18 1.48 15.60
CA THR A 38 0.15 1.57 14.57
C THR A 38 0.73 2.02 13.22
N MET A 39 0.00 1.78 12.12
CA MET A 39 0.37 2.27 10.78
C MET A 39 0.50 3.81 10.76
N ALA A 40 -0.49 4.51 11.31
CA ALA A 40 -0.54 5.96 11.33
C ALA A 40 0.63 6.56 12.13
N ALA A 41 0.96 5.96 13.28
CA ALA A 41 2.06 6.44 14.10
C ALA A 41 3.44 6.13 13.48
N ALA A 42 3.56 5.02 12.73
CA ALA A 42 4.75 4.72 11.94
C ALA A 42 4.99 5.74 10.81
N ALA A 43 3.94 6.27 10.19
CA ALA A 43 4.06 7.29 9.15
C ALA A 43 4.57 8.65 9.65
N LEU A 44 4.48 8.92 10.96
CA LEU A 44 4.93 10.17 11.59
C LEU A 44 6.42 10.14 12.00
N VAL A 45 7.15 9.06 11.71
CA VAL A 45 8.58 8.97 12.02
C VAL A 45 9.36 9.98 11.15
N PRO A 46 10.20 10.85 11.75
CA PRO A 46 10.96 11.82 10.97
C PRO A 46 11.96 11.13 10.04
N VAL A 47 12.15 11.70 8.85
CA VAL A 47 13.03 11.17 7.79
C VAL A 47 14.49 11.07 8.30
N ASP A 48 14.93 12.04 9.09
CA ASP A 48 16.32 12.13 9.56
C ASP A 48 16.67 11.14 10.69
N LYS A 49 15.70 10.35 11.17
CA LYS A 49 15.94 9.39 12.25
C LYS A 49 16.89 8.29 11.78
N PRO A 50 18.06 8.11 12.44
CA PRO A 50 19.03 7.11 12.01
C PRO A 50 18.44 5.70 12.13
N LEU A 51 18.63 4.91 11.07
CA LEU A 51 18.16 3.52 10.97
C LEU A 51 19.07 2.59 11.77
N THR A 52 18.47 1.59 12.40
CA THR A 52 19.23 0.50 13.03
C THR A 52 19.86 -0.41 11.97
N THR A 53 20.88 -1.19 12.35
CA THR A 53 21.52 -2.16 11.44
C THR A 53 20.53 -3.16 10.86
N GLN A 54 19.56 -3.64 11.67
CA GLN A 54 18.51 -4.54 11.20
C GLN A 54 17.53 -3.87 10.24
N GLN A 55 17.19 -2.59 10.48
CA GLN A 55 16.34 -1.84 9.55
C GLN A 55 17.02 -1.60 8.21
N ARG A 56 18.33 -1.30 8.19
CA ARG A 56 19.10 -1.21 6.94
C ARG A 56 19.13 -2.53 6.19
N ALA A 57 19.38 -3.65 6.88
CA ALA A 57 19.37 -4.97 6.25
C ALA A 57 17.99 -5.29 5.64
N PHE A 58 16.91 -4.96 6.36
CA PHE A 58 15.55 -5.10 5.85
C PHE A 58 15.33 -4.27 4.57
N VAL A 59 15.71 -2.99 4.58
CA VAL A 59 15.59 -2.11 3.40
C VAL A 59 16.36 -2.67 2.21
N LYS A 60 17.60 -3.14 2.43
CA LYS A 60 18.42 -3.73 1.37
C LYS A 60 17.73 -4.94 0.72
N PHE A 61 17.32 -5.93 1.50
CA PHE A 61 16.65 -7.12 0.95
C PHE A 61 15.34 -6.77 0.27
N TRP A 62 14.59 -5.80 0.82
CA TRP A 62 13.36 -5.33 0.20
C TRP A 62 13.61 -4.58 -1.12
N ALA A 63 14.68 -3.79 -1.21
CA ALA A 63 15.09 -3.10 -2.45
C ALA A 63 15.59 -4.08 -3.53
N GLU A 64 16.20 -5.21 -3.12
CA GLU A 64 16.58 -6.32 -4.03
C GLU A 64 15.38 -7.05 -4.65
N GLY A 65 14.16 -6.84 -4.14
CA GLY A 65 12.92 -7.43 -4.67
C GLY A 65 12.30 -8.52 -3.80
N ASP A 66 12.77 -8.75 -2.58
CA ASP A 66 12.11 -9.67 -1.66
C ASP A 66 10.73 -9.18 -1.21
N THR A 67 9.84 -10.12 -0.90
CA THR A 67 8.60 -9.80 -0.19
C THR A 67 8.91 -9.33 1.23
N ILE A 68 8.05 -8.46 1.80
CA ILE A 68 8.23 -7.91 3.15
C ILE A 68 8.50 -9.00 4.21
N PRO A 69 7.74 -10.12 4.25
CA PRO A 69 8.03 -11.20 5.21
C PRO A 69 9.41 -11.85 5.02
N ASN A 70 9.83 -12.06 3.76
CA ASN A 70 11.14 -12.67 3.48
C ASN A 70 12.30 -11.73 3.85
N ALA A 71 12.18 -10.44 3.48
CA ALA A 71 13.15 -9.41 3.83
C ALA A 71 13.29 -9.28 5.36
N MET A 72 12.18 -9.37 6.08
CA MET A 72 12.15 -9.38 7.56
C MET A 72 12.90 -10.57 8.15
N ALA A 73 12.63 -11.78 7.64
CA ALA A 73 13.30 -13.00 8.08
C ALA A 73 14.82 -12.93 7.83
N ARG A 74 15.23 -12.50 6.63
CA ARG A 74 16.65 -12.33 6.27
C ARG A 74 17.34 -11.24 7.09
N ALA A 75 16.63 -10.18 7.46
CA ALA A 75 17.14 -9.11 8.32
C ALA A 75 17.22 -9.51 9.81
N GLY A 76 16.79 -10.72 10.17
CA GLY A 76 16.86 -11.25 11.52
C GLY A 76 15.73 -10.78 12.43
N TYR A 77 14.61 -10.32 11.87
CA TYR A 77 13.40 -10.09 12.66
C TYR A 77 12.72 -11.41 12.99
N ASN A 78 12.09 -11.45 14.16
CA ASN A 78 11.21 -12.55 14.54
C ASN A 78 10.03 -12.63 13.56
N ASP A 79 9.38 -13.80 13.50
CA ASP A 79 8.25 -14.11 12.61
C ASP A 79 6.99 -13.31 12.97
N GLN A 80 7.05 -12.00 12.75
CA GLN A 80 5.96 -11.06 12.96
C GLN A 80 5.91 -10.11 11.75
N PRO A 81 5.30 -10.55 10.63
CA PRO A 81 5.25 -9.78 9.38
C PRO A 81 4.58 -8.42 9.52
N SER A 82 3.65 -8.28 10.49
CA SER A 82 2.94 -7.03 10.77
C SER A 82 3.87 -5.85 11.06
N TYR A 83 5.06 -6.10 11.64
CA TYR A 83 6.04 -5.04 11.89
C TYR A 83 6.68 -4.52 10.60
N GLY A 84 6.97 -5.41 9.64
CA GLY A 84 7.53 -5.06 8.33
C GLY A 84 6.61 -4.15 7.53
N TYR A 85 5.30 -4.40 7.57
CA TYR A 85 4.32 -3.51 6.92
C TYR A 85 4.27 -2.12 7.55
N ARG A 86 4.56 -1.97 8.86
CA ARG A 86 4.63 -0.63 9.49
C ARG A 86 5.89 0.08 9.04
N MET A 87 7.00 -0.65 8.99
CA MET A 87 8.28 -0.14 8.52
C MET A 87 8.19 0.38 7.08
N ALA A 88 7.47 -0.32 6.20
CA ALA A 88 7.21 0.12 4.83
C ALA A 88 6.43 1.45 4.72
N LYS A 89 5.87 1.97 5.82
CA LYS A 89 5.20 3.27 5.88
C LYS A 89 6.03 4.36 6.56
N MET A 90 7.19 4.03 7.12
CA MET A 90 8.04 5.01 7.79
C MET A 90 8.82 5.84 6.75
N PRO A 91 8.79 7.18 6.82
CA PRO A 91 9.48 8.04 5.86
C PRO A 91 11.00 7.82 5.79
N ASN A 92 11.65 7.54 6.91
CA ASN A 92 13.10 7.27 6.96
C ASN A 92 13.50 5.97 6.23
N ILE A 93 12.66 4.93 6.34
CA ILE A 93 12.85 3.65 5.64
C ILE A 93 12.61 3.82 4.14
N LEU A 94 11.57 4.57 3.77
CA LEU A 94 11.27 4.86 2.36
C LEU A 94 12.37 5.68 1.69
N ALA A 95 12.95 6.66 2.38
CA ALA A 95 14.07 7.45 1.86
C ALA A 95 15.26 6.56 1.47
N LEU A 96 15.69 5.67 2.38
CA LEU A 96 16.78 4.73 2.10
C LEU A 96 16.37 3.71 1.02
N TYR A 97 15.12 3.24 1.02
CA TYR A 97 14.62 2.32 -0.01
C TYR A 97 14.69 2.94 -1.41
N HIS A 98 14.31 4.21 -1.57
CA HIS A 98 14.41 4.90 -2.84
C HIS A 98 15.86 5.12 -3.28
N GLU A 99 16.76 5.42 -2.33
CA GLU A 99 18.19 5.53 -2.60
C GLU A 99 18.80 4.20 -3.06
N GLU A 100 18.58 3.12 -2.29
CA GLU A 100 19.02 1.76 -2.63
C GLU A 100 18.44 1.33 -3.98
N LYS A 101 17.15 1.55 -4.21
CA LYS A 101 16.51 1.23 -5.49
C LYS A 101 17.15 1.98 -6.66
N ARG A 102 17.50 3.26 -6.48
CA ARG A 102 18.21 4.04 -7.50
C ARG A 102 19.60 3.44 -7.78
N LEU A 103 20.33 3.03 -6.74
CA LEU A 103 21.64 2.38 -6.87
C LEU A 103 21.51 1.01 -7.57
N TYR A 104 20.49 0.22 -7.24
CA TYR A 104 20.20 -1.05 -7.94
C TYR A 104 19.77 -0.81 -9.39
N GLU A 105 19.02 0.24 -9.69
CA GLU A 105 18.65 0.62 -11.05
C GLU A 105 19.89 1.06 -11.86
N GLU A 106 20.78 1.85 -11.25
CA GLU A 106 22.07 2.24 -11.83
C GLU A 106 22.99 1.03 -12.04
N ALA A 107 23.09 0.13 -11.07
CA ALA A 107 23.89 -1.09 -11.17
C ALA A 107 23.33 -2.08 -12.21
N SER A 108 22.01 -2.21 -12.31
CA SER A 108 21.35 -3.09 -13.29
C SER A 108 21.32 -2.51 -14.71
N GLN A 109 21.72 -1.24 -14.88
CA GLN A 109 21.69 -0.51 -16.15
C GLN A 109 20.31 -0.62 -16.83
N MET A 110 19.24 -0.73 -16.03
CA MET A 110 17.89 -0.98 -16.51
C MET A 110 17.12 0.34 -16.59
N THR A 111 17.23 1.03 -17.73
CA THR A 111 16.51 2.29 -17.94
C THR A 111 15.12 2.06 -18.53
N ARG A 112 14.20 3.02 -18.36
CA ARG A 112 12.89 3.01 -19.06
C ARG A 112 13.06 2.79 -20.57
N LYS A 113 14.10 3.38 -21.17
CA LYS A 113 14.46 3.17 -22.59
C LYS A 113 14.82 1.71 -22.87
N LYS A 114 15.71 1.11 -22.06
CA LYS A 114 16.12 -0.30 -22.23
C LYS A 114 14.93 -1.26 -22.12
N VAL A 115 13.98 -1.01 -21.21
CA VAL A 115 12.75 -1.81 -21.11
C VAL A 115 11.89 -1.70 -22.37
N MET A 116 11.75 -0.49 -22.92
CA MET A 116 11.05 -0.31 -24.20
C MET A 116 11.76 -1.05 -25.33
N ASP A 117 13.08 -0.92 -25.43
CA ASP A 117 13.86 -1.57 -26.48
C ASP A 117 13.70 -3.11 -26.42
N MET A 118 13.71 -3.72 -25.22
CA MET A 118 13.45 -5.16 -25.04
C MET A 118 12.02 -5.57 -25.46
N LEU A 119 11.02 -4.73 -25.19
CA LEU A 119 9.64 -5.00 -25.60
C LEU A 119 9.47 -4.90 -27.12
N LEU A 120 10.14 -3.96 -27.77
CA LEU A 120 10.17 -3.84 -29.23
C LEU A 120 10.85 -5.06 -29.86
N GLU A 121 11.98 -5.49 -29.33
CA GLU A 121 12.67 -6.70 -29.80
C GLU A 121 11.80 -7.95 -29.61
N SER A 122 11.13 -8.08 -28.46
CA SER A 122 10.19 -9.18 -28.20
C SER A 122 9.02 -9.18 -29.18
N TYR A 123 8.52 -8.01 -29.56
CA TYR A 123 7.47 -7.85 -30.55
C TYR A 123 7.92 -8.29 -31.95
N ASP A 124 9.14 -7.93 -32.35
CA ASP A 124 9.69 -8.32 -33.64
C ASP A 124 10.05 -9.81 -33.70
N MET A 125 10.50 -10.41 -32.59
CA MET A 125 10.65 -11.86 -32.48
C MET A 125 9.31 -12.58 -32.55
N ALA A 126 8.27 -12.05 -31.90
CA ALA A 126 6.93 -12.61 -31.97
C ALA A 126 6.34 -12.54 -33.39
N LYS A 127 6.64 -11.48 -34.16
CA LYS A 127 6.30 -11.43 -35.60
C LYS A 127 7.00 -12.54 -36.39
N LEU A 128 8.30 -12.74 -36.17
CA LEU A 128 9.07 -13.78 -36.87
C LEU A 128 8.51 -15.18 -36.58
N MET A 129 8.07 -15.42 -35.35
CA MET A 129 7.46 -16.68 -34.92
C MET A 129 5.96 -16.79 -35.21
N SER A 130 5.32 -15.77 -35.79
CA SER A 130 3.87 -15.72 -36.04
C SER A 130 3.01 -15.92 -34.79
N GLU A 131 3.40 -15.31 -33.66
CA GLU A 131 2.72 -15.38 -32.36
C GLU A 131 1.93 -14.08 -32.06
N PRO A 132 0.70 -13.92 -32.60
CA PRO A 132 -0.06 -12.66 -32.51
C PRO A 132 -0.44 -12.29 -31.07
N ALA A 133 -0.64 -13.28 -30.19
CA ALA A 133 -0.97 -13.02 -28.79
C ALA A 133 0.19 -12.31 -28.05
N THR A 134 1.42 -12.74 -28.31
CA THR A 134 2.64 -12.14 -27.75
C THR A 134 2.89 -10.74 -28.34
N MET A 135 2.61 -10.56 -29.63
CA MET A 135 2.66 -9.24 -30.28
C MET A 135 1.73 -8.24 -29.58
N VAL A 136 0.45 -8.59 -29.40
CA VAL A 136 -0.52 -7.71 -28.73
C VAL A 136 -0.10 -7.43 -27.28
N SER A 137 0.44 -8.43 -26.58
CA SER A 137 0.90 -8.27 -25.20
C SER A 137 2.05 -7.27 -25.10
N ALA A 138 3.09 -7.40 -25.93
CA ALA A 138 4.21 -6.45 -25.95
C ALA A 138 3.75 -5.04 -26.33
N ALA A 139 2.87 -4.90 -27.34
CA ALA A 139 2.34 -3.60 -27.77
C ALA A 139 1.50 -2.92 -26.67
N ARG A 140 0.72 -3.68 -25.91
CA ARG A 140 -0.05 -3.16 -24.77
C ARG A 140 0.86 -2.64 -23.66
N GLU A 141 1.93 -3.36 -23.32
CA GLU A 141 2.87 -2.89 -22.29
C GLU A 141 3.60 -1.62 -22.72
N VAL A 142 4.04 -1.54 -23.99
CA VAL A 142 4.60 -0.29 -24.54
C VAL A 142 3.58 0.86 -24.44
N GLY A 143 2.33 0.64 -24.82
CA GLY A 143 1.31 1.68 -24.75
C GLY A 143 0.99 2.12 -23.31
N LYS A 144 1.03 1.21 -22.33
CA LYS A 144 0.89 1.57 -20.90
C LYS A 144 2.07 2.41 -20.44
N MET A 145 3.28 2.01 -20.82
CA MET A 145 4.47 2.80 -20.51
C MET A 145 4.44 4.17 -21.19
N CYS A 146 3.86 4.32 -22.39
CA CYS A 146 3.68 5.61 -23.06
C CYS A 146 2.49 6.43 -22.55
N GLY A 147 1.66 5.90 -21.65
CA GLY A 147 0.49 6.61 -21.10
C GLY A 147 -0.75 6.60 -21.99
N TYR A 148 -0.77 5.83 -23.09
CA TYR A 148 -1.93 5.77 -24.00
C TYR A 148 -3.18 5.14 -23.38
N TYR A 149 -3.03 4.45 -22.25
CA TYR A 149 -4.13 3.82 -21.51
C TYR A 149 -4.46 4.55 -20.20
N GLU A 150 -3.92 5.76 -19.95
CA GLU A 150 -4.25 6.49 -18.73
C GLU A 150 -5.71 6.97 -18.78
N PRO A 151 -6.56 6.57 -17.81
CA PRO A 151 -7.96 7.01 -17.80
C PRO A 151 -8.03 8.50 -17.49
N THR A 152 -8.63 9.28 -18.39
CA THR A 152 -8.96 10.69 -18.15
C THR A 152 -9.89 10.77 -16.95
N LYS A 153 -9.35 11.19 -15.79
CA LYS A 153 -10.15 11.41 -14.58
C LYS A 153 -10.98 12.68 -14.75
N THR A 154 -12.16 12.57 -15.34
CA THR A 154 -13.14 13.65 -15.35
C THR A 154 -13.69 13.80 -13.93
N GLN A 155 -13.11 14.71 -13.15
CA GLN A 155 -13.70 15.10 -11.87
C GLN A 155 -14.92 15.97 -12.16
N VAL A 156 -16.11 15.36 -12.16
CA VAL A 156 -17.35 16.12 -12.15
C VAL A 156 -17.50 16.71 -10.75
N ASN A 157 -17.01 17.94 -10.59
CA ASN A 157 -17.19 18.70 -9.38
C ASN A 157 -18.65 19.19 -9.37
N VAL A 158 -19.54 18.45 -8.69
CA VAL A 158 -20.90 18.92 -8.43
C VAL A 158 -20.80 19.98 -7.32
N THR A 159 -20.34 21.17 -7.70
CA THR A 159 -20.29 22.33 -6.81
C THR A 159 -21.71 22.82 -6.59
N LEU A 160 -22.26 22.54 -5.40
CA LEU A 160 -23.22 23.35 -4.61
C LEU A 160 -24.47 23.96 -5.29
N ASN A 161 -24.79 23.66 -6.55
CA ASN A 161 -26.02 24.09 -7.21
C ASN A 161 -27.09 22.98 -7.22
N GLY A 162 -26.71 21.73 -6.95
CA GLY A 162 -27.61 20.58 -6.89
C GLY A 162 -28.03 20.15 -5.48
N GLN A 163 -27.45 20.75 -4.43
CA GLN A 163 -27.91 20.55 -3.06
C GLN A 163 -28.79 21.73 -2.69
N VAL A 164 -30.11 21.56 -2.88
CA VAL A 164 -31.05 22.39 -2.15
C VAL A 164 -30.73 22.19 -0.66
N ASN A 165 -30.29 23.25 0.03
CA ASN A 165 -29.94 23.15 1.44
C ASN A 165 -31.14 22.59 2.20
N VAL A 166 -31.00 21.41 2.81
CA VAL A 166 -32.04 20.79 3.64
C VAL A 166 -32.48 21.74 4.77
N ALA A 167 -31.56 22.59 5.24
CA ALA A 167 -31.84 23.65 6.22
C ALA A 167 -32.65 24.83 5.66
N GLN A 168 -32.61 25.09 4.35
CA GLN A 168 -33.47 26.08 3.68
C GLN A 168 -34.85 25.48 3.41
N LEU A 169 -34.93 24.20 3.00
CA LEU A 169 -36.20 23.48 2.82
C LEU A 169 -37.05 23.45 4.10
N GLY A 170 -36.44 23.23 5.26
CA GLY A 170 -37.15 23.24 6.55
C GLY A 170 -37.66 24.60 7.02
N ARG A 171 -37.38 25.69 6.29
CA ARG A 171 -37.85 27.05 6.60
C ARG A 171 -38.92 27.57 5.63
N LEU A 172 -39.12 26.87 4.53
CA LEU A 172 -40.15 27.21 3.55
C LEU A 172 -41.51 26.73 4.06
N SER A 173 -42.57 27.42 3.63
CA SER A 173 -43.92 26.91 3.89
C SER A 173 -44.19 25.67 3.02
N ASP A 174 -45.14 24.84 3.44
CA ASP A 174 -45.49 23.60 2.75
C ASP A 174 -45.88 23.85 1.26
N GLU A 175 -46.50 25.00 0.98
CA GLU A 175 -46.84 25.44 -0.37
C GLU A 175 -45.61 25.79 -1.24
N GLU A 176 -44.56 26.35 -0.64
CA GLU A 176 -43.32 26.68 -1.35
C GLU A 176 -42.47 25.43 -1.60
N LEU A 177 -42.49 24.48 -0.66
CA LEU A 177 -41.90 23.15 -0.83
C LEU A 177 -42.55 22.39 -1.98
N LEU A 178 -43.88 22.39 -2.08
CA LEU A 178 -44.61 21.76 -3.17
C LEU A 178 -44.24 22.34 -4.54
N LYS A 179 -44.08 23.66 -4.65
CA LYS A 179 -43.64 24.31 -5.90
C LYS A 179 -42.22 23.94 -6.33
N ILE A 180 -41.31 23.78 -5.36
CA ILE A 180 -39.92 23.36 -5.64
C ILE A 180 -39.88 21.90 -6.09
N ILE A 181 -40.71 21.03 -5.48
CA ILE A 181 -40.85 19.63 -5.89
C ILE A 181 -41.42 19.54 -7.31
N GLU A 182 -42.45 20.33 -7.62
CA GLU A 182 -43.05 20.37 -8.96
C GLU A 182 -42.06 20.89 -10.02
N GLN A 183 -41.27 21.93 -9.71
CA GLN A 183 -40.22 22.43 -10.60
C GLN A 183 -39.02 21.48 -10.73
N GLY A 184 -38.64 20.76 -9.66
CA GLY A 184 -37.57 19.76 -9.68
C GLY A 184 -37.95 18.52 -10.49
N ALA A 185 -39.19 18.04 -10.34
CA ALA A 185 -39.72 16.89 -11.09
C ALA A 185 -39.83 17.17 -12.60
N MET A 186 -40.06 18.42 -13.01
CA MET A 186 -40.09 18.81 -14.43
C MET A 186 -38.70 18.88 -15.08
N ASN A 187 -37.63 19.02 -14.30
CA ASN A 187 -36.27 19.13 -14.82
C ASN A 187 -35.48 17.80 -14.79
N ASP A 188 -36.02 16.76 -14.15
CA ASP A 188 -35.43 15.41 -14.10
C ASP A 188 -36.32 14.39 -14.86
N PRO A 189 -35.96 14.00 -16.10
CA PRO A 189 -36.75 13.04 -16.89
C PRO A 189 -36.79 11.62 -16.28
N GLN A 190 -36.00 11.36 -15.25
CA GLN A 190 -35.91 10.06 -14.57
C GLN A 190 -36.88 9.91 -13.39
N SER A 191 -37.46 11.00 -12.86
CA SER A 191 -38.32 10.94 -11.66
C SER A 191 -39.79 10.56 -11.94
N ALA A 192 -40.22 10.66 -13.20
CA ALA A 192 -41.59 10.35 -13.62
C ALA A 192 -41.95 8.84 -13.56
N LEU A 193 -41.01 7.98 -13.18
CA LEU A 193 -41.20 6.53 -13.07
C LEU A 193 -40.78 6.04 -11.67
N GLY A 194 -41.64 6.21 -10.67
CA GLY A 194 -41.45 5.44 -9.44
C GLY A 194 -42.15 5.93 -8.19
N HIS A 195 -43.48 5.79 -8.13
CA HIS A 195 -44.13 5.41 -6.88
C HIS A 195 -45.49 4.75 -7.14
N THR A 196 -45.51 3.41 -7.22
CA THR A 196 -46.74 2.64 -7.01
C THR A 196 -46.78 2.22 -5.55
N PRO A 197 -47.74 2.72 -4.74
CA PRO A 197 -47.89 2.27 -3.36
C PRO A 197 -48.34 0.81 -3.38
N GLN A 198 -47.52 -0.06 -2.78
CA GLN A 198 -47.87 -1.45 -2.56
C GLN A 198 -48.93 -1.50 -1.45
N LEU A 199 -50.14 -1.91 -1.81
CA LEU A 199 -51.19 -2.28 -0.85
C LEU A 199 -50.83 -3.65 -0.28
N GLU A 200 -50.63 -3.72 1.04
CA GLU A 200 -50.53 -4.96 1.79
C GLU A 200 -51.92 -5.61 1.89
N GLU A 201 -52.04 -6.86 1.44
CA GLU A 201 -52.92 -7.91 1.97
C GLU A 201 -52.18 -9.25 1.96
#